data_AF-A0A1V3WHT8-F1
#
_entry.id   AF-A0A1V3WHT8-F1
#
_cell.length_a   1.000
_cell.length_b   1.000
_cell.length_c   1.000
_cell.angle_alpha   90.00
_cell.angle_beta   90.00
_cell.angle_gamma   90.00
#
_symmetry.space_group_name_H-M   'P 1'
#
loop_
_entity.id
_entity.type
_entity.pdbx_description
1 polymer ?
#
loop_
_entity_poly.entity_id
_entity_poly.type
_entity_poly.pdbx_seq_one_letter_code
_entity_poly.pdbx_strand_id
1 'polypeptide(L)' 'MAQTTAFAAAGADEVSAAIAAFFQQHGLNYQALSAQAAAFHNQFVQNLFGGAQAYASAEAAAANPCSRCST' A
#
# COMPACT_ATOMS: atom_id res chain seq x y z
N MET A 1 2.82 -18.41 -8.53
CA MET A 1 1.41 -18.49 -8.12
C MET A 1 1.32 -18.00 -6.69
N ALA A 2 0.43 -17.07 -6.39
CA ALA A 2 0.19 -16.65 -5.01
C ALA A 2 -0.73 -17.66 -4.31
N GLN A 3 -0.49 -17.92 -3.02
CA GLN A 3 -1.01 -19.11 -2.31
C GLN A 3 -2.55 -19.23 -2.35
N THR A 4 -3.28 -18.12 -2.48
CA THR A 4 -4.75 -18.09 -2.52
C THR A 4 -5.36 -18.30 -3.91
N THR A 5 -4.54 -18.48 -4.95
CA THR A 5 -5.00 -18.59 -6.36
C THR A 5 -4.76 -19.96 -6.98
N ALA A 6 -4.08 -20.87 -6.27
CA ALA A 6 -3.81 -22.24 -6.71
C ALA A 6 -4.62 -23.24 -5.86
N PHE A 7 -5.90 -22.95 -5.66
CA PHE A 7 -6.78 -23.79 -4.86
C PHE A 7 -7.30 -24.95 -5.71
N ALA A 8 -6.98 -26.18 -5.33
CA ALA A 8 -7.45 -27.38 -6.03
C ALA A 8 -8.89 -27.72 -5.62
N ALA A 9 -9.67 -28.28 -6.55
CA ALA A 9 -10.99 -28.83 -6.24
C ALA A 9 -10.85 -30.02 -5.26
N ALA A 10 -11.74 -30.08 -4.27
CA ALA A 10 -11.73 -31.14 -3.26
C ALA A 10 -12.18 -32.51 -3.81
N GLY A 11 -12.98 -32.49 -4.88
CA GLY A 11 -13.49 -33.65 -5.59
C GLY A 11 -13.54 -33.40 -7.10
N ALA A 12 -13.82 -34.47 -7.86
CA ALA A 12 -13.93 -34.42 -9.32
C ALA A 12 -15.31 -33.94 -9.82
N ASP A 13 -16.24 -33.67 -8.90
CA ASP A 13 -17.59 -33.21 -9.22
C ASP A 13 -17.60 -31.72 -9.60
N GLU A 14 -18.64 -31.33 -10.33
CA GLU A 14 -18.83 -29.97 -10.82
C GLU A 14 -18.99 -28.92 -9.70
N VAL A 15 -19.54 -29.31 -8.55
CA VAL A 15 -19.71 -28.40 -7.41
C VAL A 15 -18.36 -28.09 -6.77
N SER A 16 -17.51 -29.10 -6.56
CA SER A 16 -16.14 -28.93 -6.09
C SER A 16 -15.31 -28.06 -7.05
N ALA A 17 -15.46 -28.25 -8.36
CA ALA A 17 -14.79 -27.42 -9.36
C ALA A 17 -15.27 -25.96 -9.32
N ALA A 18 -16.59 -25.73 -9.20
CA ALA A 18 -17.18 -24.40 -9.11
C ALA A 18 -16.72 -23.65 -7.84
N ILE A 19 -16.67 -24.35 -6.70
CA ILE A 19 -16.18 -23.78 -5.44
C ILE A 19 -14.70 -23.38 -5.56
N ALA A 20 -13.86 -24.23 -6.14
CA ALA A 20 -12.45 -23.91 -6.35
C ALA A 20 -12.26 -22.69 -7.25
N ALA A 21 -13.01 -22.61 -8.35
CA ALA A 21 -13.00 -21.46 -9.25
C ALA A 21 -13.44 -20.16 -8.55
N PHE A 22 -14.48 -20.23 -7.71
CA PHE A 22 -14.96 -19.09 -6.92
C PHE A 22 -13.85 -18.55 -5.99
N PHE A 23 -13.18 -19.42 -5.23
CA PHE A 23 -12.11 -19.00 -4.32
C PHE A 23 -10.88 -18.48 -5.07
N GLN A 24 -10.54 -19.08 -6.22
CA GLN A 24 -9.47 -18.57 -7.06
C GLN A 24 -9.77 -17.15 -7.56
N GLN A 25 -10.99 -16.89 -8.03
CA GLN A 25 -11.40 -15.54 -8.44
C GLN A 25 -11.36 -14.56 -7.27
N HIS A 26 -11.81 -14.97 -6.09
CA HIS A 26 -11.70 -14.16 -4.88
C HIS A 26 -10.23 -13.85 -4.52
N GLY A 27 -9.35 -14.83 -4.61
CA GLY A 27 -7.91 -14.67 -4.37
C GLY A 27 -7.24 -13.70 -5.35
N LEU A 28 -7.63 -13.73 -6.63
CA LEU A 28 -7.16 -12.78 -7.64
C LEU A 28 -7.62 -11.34 -7.32
N ASN A 29 -8.91 -11.17 -7.01
CA ASN A 29 -9.46 -9.87 -6.63
C ASN A 29 -8.78 -9.30 -5.37
N TYR A 30 -8.57 -10.15 -4.36
CA TYR A 30 -7.86 -9.77 -3.15
C TYR A 30 -6.44 -9.30 -3.46
N GLN A 31 -5.69 -10.02 -4.28
CA GLN A 31 -4.32 -9.62 -4.65
C GLN A 31 -4.28 -8.31 -5.43
N ALA A 32 -5.22 -8.11 -6.36
CA ALA A 32 -5.33 -6.85 -7.10
C ALA A 32 -5.61 -5.67 -6.15
N LEU A 33 -6.46 -5.86 -5.14
CA LEU A 33 -6.73 -4.85 -4.13
C LEU A 33 -5.52 -4.62 -3.21
N SER A 34 -4.84 -5.68 -2.77
CA SER A 34 -3.63 -5.57 -1.94
C SER A 34 -2.50 -4.84 -2.65
N ALA A 35 -2.34 -5.03 -3.96
CA ALA A 35 -1.36 -4.28 -4.75
C ALA A 35 -1.67 -2.77 -4.76
N GLN A 36 -2.95 -2.40 -4.92
CA GLN A 36 -3.39 -1.00 -4.83
C GLN A 36 -3.16 -0.42 -3.42
N ALA A 37 -3.49 -1.19 -2.38
CA ALA A 37 -3.27 -0.79 -1.00
C ALA A 37 -1.77 -0.58 -0.69
N ALA A 38 -0.89 -1.44 -1.21
CA ALA A 38 0.56 -1.29 -1.06
C ALA A 38 1.08 -0.02 -1.77
N ALA A 39 0.58 0.27 -2.98
CA ALA A 39 0.93 1.50 -3.69
C ALA A 39 0.48 2.75 -2.93
N PHE A 40 -0.74 2.74 -2.41
CA PHE A 40 -1.25 3.81 -1.55
C PHE A 40 -0.41 3.98 -0.28
N HIS A 41 -0.08 2.88 0.41
CA HIS A 41 0.74 2.91 1.61
C HIS A 41 2.11 3.56 1.34
N ASN A 42 2.76 3.22 0.23
CA ASN A 42 4.02 3.83 -0.16
C ASN A 42 3.89 5.35 -0.36
N GLN A 43 2.85 5.81 -1.05
CA GLN A 43 2.60 7.24 -1.25
C GLN A 43 2.30 7.95 0.08
N PHE A 44 1.52 7.32 0.95
CA PHE A 44 1.21 7.85 2.28
C PHE A 44 2.49 8.07 3.10
N VAL A 45 3.37 7.07 3.15
CA VAL A 45 4.63 7.15 3.90
C VAL A 45 5.56 8.22 3.30
N GLN A 46 5.66 8.31 1.98
CA GLN A 46 6.45 9.36 1.31
C GLN A 46 5.96 10.77 1.68
N ASN A 47 4.64 11.00 1.62
CA ASN A 47 4.05 12.28 1.98
C ASN A 47 4.22 12.61 3.47
N LEU A 48 4.12 11.60 4.35
CA LEU A 48 4.36 11.76 5.78
C LEU A 48 5.79 12.23 6.07
N PHE A 49 6.79 11.61 5.42
CA PHE A 49 8.19 12.03 5.56
C PHE A 49 8.42 13.43 4.98
N GLY A 50 7.84 13.74 3.83
CA GLY A 50 7.91 15.09 3.25
C GLY A 50 7.33 16.16 4.19
N GLY A 51 6.19 15.86 4.83
CA GLY A 51 5.59 16.73 5.84
C GLY A 51 6.48 16.93 7.07
N ALA A 52 7.07 15.85 7.60
CA ALA A 52 7.99 15.93 8.72
C ALA A 52 9.23 16.79 8.40
N GLN A 53 9.77 16.66 7.18
CA GLN A 53 10.89 17.49 6.71
C GLN A 53 10.49 18.96 6.59
N ALA A 54 9.28 19.26 6.09
CA ALA A 54 8.78 20.63 5.99
C ALA A 54 8.70 21.28 7.38
N TYR A 55 8.14 20.58 8.37
CA TYR A 55 8.11 21.06 9.76
C TYR A 55 9.52 21.27 10.33
N ALA A 56 10.43 20.32 10.15
CA ALA A 56 11.82 20.47 10.60
C ALA A 56 12.51 21.70 9.96
N SER A 57 12.25 21.96 8.67
CA SER A 57 12.79 23.15 7.99
C SER A 57 12.20 24.46 8.52
N ALA A 58 10.90 24.47 8.86
CA ALA A 58 10.23 25.62 9.44
C ALA A 58 10.77 25.93 10.84
N GLU A 59 10.95 24.91 11.69
CA GLU A 59 11.56 25.04 13.01
C GLU A 59 12.99 25.59 12.90
N ALA A 60 13.81 25.09 11.97
CA ALA A 60 15.16 25.60 11.75
C ALA A 60 15.18 27.07 11.29
N ALA A 61 14.24 27.47 10.42
CA ALA A 61 14.10 28.86 9.98
C ALA A 61 13.64 29.78 11.13
N ALA A 62 12.69 29.32 11.96
CA ALA A 62 12.21 30.05 13.12
C ALA A 62 13.28 30.19 14.21
N ALA A 63 14.13 29.17 14.39
CA ALA A 63 15.25 29.19 15.33
C ALA A 63 16.41 30.10 14.91
N ASN A 64 16.47 30.49 13.62
CA ASN A 64 17.41 31.51 13.13
C ASN A 64 16.66 32.69 12.49
N PRO A 65 15.94 33.49 13.30
CA PRO A 65 15.03 34.53 12.81
C PRO A 65 15.76 35.70 12.11
N CYS A 66 17.09 35.75 12.18
CA CYS A 66 17.90 36.89 11.74
C CYS A 66 19.11 36.49 10.88
N SER A 67 18.91 35.69 9.83
CA SER A 67 19.93 35.41 8.80
C SER A 67 19.90 36.40 7.61
N ARG A 68 18.96 37.35 7.64
CA ARG A 68 18.75 38.41 6.61
C ARG A 68 18.94 39.85 7.12
N CYS A 69 19.33 40.06 8.39
CA CYS A 69 19.87 41.37 8.80
C CYS A 69 21.32 41.49 8.35
N SER A 70 21.53 41.87 7.10
CA SER A 70 22.79 42.49 6.70
C SER A 70 22.48 43.80 5.99
N THR A 71 22.81 44.90 6.67
CA THR A 71 22.68 46.34 6.35
C THR A 71 21.40 46.99 6.85
#